data_AF-A0A836BPE5-F1
#
_entry.id   AF-A0A836BPE5-F1
#
_cell.length_a   1.000
_cell.length_b   1.000
_cell.length_c   1.000
_cell.angle_alpha   90.00
_cell.angle_beta   90.00
_cell.angle_gamma   90.00
#
_symmetry.space_group_name_H-M   'P 1'
#
loop_
_entity.id
_entity.type
_entity.pdbx_description
1 polymer ?
#
loop_
_entity_poly.entity_id
_entity_poly.type
_entity_poly.pdbx_seq_one_letter_code
_entity_poly.pdbx_strand_id
1 'polypeptide(L)'
;MLGVSETDQVVALCAEDYPRHFVSGQHPKDCVVTKVLDTKPEFIFHHVRGKNNRLWFRAAWKLPSDEFTTMSFLLDTGAPKHLYLSEKCLQVLEKAGVVQVNEDFNIMFVVIFGRKCPVERTPSPHSQANIMGLKLLMLLGLQLSEEEPYFSFTKKFDFITAEALA
;
A
#
# COMPACT_ATOMS: atom_id res chain seq x y z
N MET A 1 1.60 -1.30 -39.80
CA MET A 1 2.30 -0.51 -38.76
C MET A 1 1.29 -0.29 -37.65
N LEU A 2 1.26 -1.19 -36.66
CA LEU A 2 0.31 -1.13 -35.55
C LEU A 2 0.99 -0.36 -34.42
N GLY A 3 0.68 0.93 -34.30
CA GLY A 3 1.02 1.72 -33.13
C GLY A 3 0.12 1.28 -31.98
N VAL A 4 0.65 0.44 -31.10
CA VAL A 4 0.06 0.20 -29.79
C VAL A 4 0.32 1.49 -29.00
N SER A 5 -0.70 2.33 -28.86
CA SER A 5 -0.64 3.39 -27.86
C SER A 5 -0.67 2.69 -26.50
N GLU A 6 0.48 2.61 -25.84
CA GLU A 6 0.59 2.37 -24.40
C GLU A 6 -0.12 3.55 -23.72
N THR A 7 -1.43 3.44 -23.60
CA THR A 7 -2.13 4.18 -22.56
C THR A 7 -1.73 3.49 -21.27
N ASP A 8 -0.77 4.09 -20.58
CA ASP A 8 -0.57 3.85 -19.16
C ASP A 8 -1.98 3.83 -18.54
N GLN A 9 -2.44 2.68 -18.08
CA GLN A 9 -3.68 2.58 -17.32
C GLN A 9 -3.40 3.24 -15.96
N VAL A 10 -3.41 4.56 -15.95
CA VAL A 10 -3.39 5.36 -14.74
C VAL A 10 -4.71 5.05 -14.04
N VAL A 11 -4.62 4.39 -12.90
CA VAL A 11 -5.77 4.08 -12.05
C VAL A 11 -6.33 5.39 -11.55
N ALA A 12 -7.33 5.93 -12.26
CA ALA A 12 -8.00 7.18 -11.92
C ALA A 12 -8.92 6.99 -10.70
N LEU A 13 -8.41 7.18 -9.49
CA LEU A 13 -9.21 7.22 -8.26
C LEU A 13 -10.02 8.51 -8.18
N CYS A 14 -11.32 8.38 -7.90
CA CYS A 14 -12.20 9.48 -7.53
C CYS A 14 -12.49 9.50 -6.02
N ALA A 15 -13.14 10.55 -5.53
CA ALA A 15 -13.43 10.69 -4.10
C ALA A 15 -14.24 9.50 -3.54
N GLU A 16 -15.13 8.90 -4.35
CA GLU A 16 -15.94 7.76 -3.96
C GLU A 16 -15.18 6.44 -3.87
N ASP A 17 -13.93 6.37 -4.34
CA ASP A 17 -13.10 5.16 -4.21
C ASP A 17 -12.53 4.98 -2.80
N TYR A 18 -12.63 6.00 -1.95
CA TYR A 18 -12.09 5.99 -0.59
C TYR A 18 -13.18 5.69 0.44
N PRO A 19 -12.84 4.96 1.53
CA PRO A 19 -13.75 4.77 2.65
C PRO A 19 -14.21 6.12 3.24
N ARG A 20 -15.46 6.19 3.70
CA ARG A 20 -16.09 7.46 4.12
C ARG A 20 -15.35 8.24 5.23
N HIS A 21 -14.57 7.53 6.05
CA HIS A 21 -13.81 8.12 7.15
C HIS A 21 -12.42 8.59 6.74
N PHE A 22 -12.03 8.39 5.47
CA PHE A 22 -10.80 8.93 4.92
C PHE A 22 -11.01 10.41 4.60
N VAL A 23 -10.00 11.23 4.90
CA VAL A 23 -9.99 12.66 4.64
C VAL A 23 -8.97 12.92 3.54
N SER A 24 -9.41 13.54 2.44
CA SER A 24 -8.56 13.82 1.27
C SER A 24 -7.82 12.59 0.73
N GLY A 25 -8.45 11.42 0.80
CA GLY A 25 -7.90 10.17 0.30
C GLY A 25 -6.97 9.41 1.25
N GLN A 26 -6.88 9.81 2.52
CA GLN A 26 -6.08 9.13 3.54
C GLN A 26 -6.87 8.86 4.82
N HIS A 27 -6.55 7.77 5.51
CA HIS A 27 -7.03 7.58 6.86
C HIS A 27 -6.33 8.58 7.81
N PRO A 28 -7.05 9.26 8.74
CA PRO A 28 -6.47 10.32 9.58
C PRO A 28 -5.26 9.89 10.45
N LYS A 29 -5.20 8.61 10.80
CA LYS A 29 -4.09 8.02 11.57
C LYS A 29 -2.94 7.49 10.72
N ASP A 30 -2.99 7.66 9.40
CA ASP A 30 -1.91 7.17 8.54
C ASP A 30 -0.67 8.04 8.61
N CYS A 31 0.49 7.39 8.48
CA CYS A 31 1.82 7.96 8.57
C CYS A 31 2.06 8.74 9.90
N VAL A 32 1.42 8.34 10.99
CA VAL A 32 1.69 8.81 12.36
C VAL A 32 2.60 7.79 13.04
N VAL A 33 3.68 8.24 13.69
CA VAL A 33 4.64 7.37 14.38
C VAL A 33 4.23 7.20 15.84
N THR A 34 4.26 5.97 16.34
CA THR A 34 3.90 5.60 17.71
C THR A 34 4.82 4.48 18.22
N LYS A 35 4.98 4.38 19.54
CA LYS A 35 5.72 3.28 20.20
C LYS A 35 4.86 2.04 20.45
N VAL A 36 3.55 2.16 20.28
CA VAL A 36 2.60 1.09 20.59
C VAL A 36 1.99 0.60 19.28
N LEU A 37 1.96 -0.71 19.09
CA LEU A 37 1.18 -1.35 18.03
C LEU A 37 -0.31 -1.07 18.29
N ASP A 38 -0.86 -0.08 17.60
CA ASP A 38 -2.22 0.42 17.81
C ASP A 38 -3.25 -0.15 16.84
N THR A 39 -2.78 -0.79 15.76
CA THR A 39 -3.59 -1.21 14.63
C THR A 39 -3.30 -2.68 14.34
N LYS A 40 -4.33 -3.52 14.46
CA LYS A 40 -4.33 -4.85 13.85
C LYS A 40 -4.59 -4.71 12.35
N PRO A 41 -4.17 -5.67 11.50
CA PRO A 41 -4.49 -5.63 10.08
C PRO A 41 -6.01 -5.56 9.87
N GLU A 42 -6.45 -4.55 9.14
CA GLU A 42 -7.85 -4.32 8.78
C GLU A 42 -8.05 -4.60 7.29
N PHE A 43 -9.07 -5.39 6.98
CA PHE A 43 -9.46 -5.78 5.62
C PHE A 43 -10.76 -5.07 5.28
N ILE A 44 -10.66 -3.97 4.53
CA ILE A 44 -11.78 -3.06 4.27
C ILE A 44 -12.27 -3.29 2.84
N PHE A 45 -13.47 -3.86 2.70
CA PHE A 45 -14.18 -3.92 1.42
C PHE A 45 -15.05 -2.67 1.26
N HIS A 46 -14.60 -1.73 0.43
CA HIS A 46 -15.34 -0.51 0.15
C HIS A 46 -16.18 -0.70 -1.11
N HIS A 47 -17.48 -0.86 -0.91
CA HIS A 47 -18.46 -1.08 -1.97
C HIS A 47 -19.33 0.17 -2.17
N VAL A 48 -19.32 0.72 -3.38
CA VAL A 48 -20.26 1.74 -3.81
C VAL A 48 -21.18 1.14 -4.88
N ARG A 49 -22.43 0.89 -4.51
CA ARG A 49 -23.43 0.28 -5.38
C ARG A 49 -23.52 0.99 -6.73
N GLY A 50 -23.35 0.24 -7.81
CA GLY A 50 -23.43 0.75 -9.18
C GLY A 50 -22.24 1.61 -9.62
N LYS A 51 -21.17 1.69 -8.83
CA LYS A 51 -19.92 2.36 -9.18
C LYS A 51 -18.75 1.40 -9.05
N ASN A 52 -18.06 1.42 -7.90
CA ASN A 52 -16.75 0.81 -7.75
C ASN A 52 -16.68 -0.08 -6.50
N ASN A 53 -15.86 -1.13 -6.60
CA ASN A 53 -15.48 -2.01 -5.52
C ASN A 53 -13.98 -1.84 -5.28
N ARG A 54 -13.58 -1.43 -4.08
CA ARG A 54 -12.17 -1.25 -3.71
C ARG A 54 -11.83 -2.08 -2.49
N LEU A 55 -10.68 -2.74 -2.57
CA LEU A 55 -10.09 -3.45 -1.45
C LEU A 55 -9.04 -2.54 -0.83
N TRP A 56 -9.21 -2.26 0.46
CA TRP A 56 -8.31 -1.42 1.24
C TRP A 56 -7.73 -2.24 2.38
N PHE A 57 -6.41 -2.29 2.45
CA PHE A 57 -5.69 -2.95 3.53
C PHE A 57 -5.04 -1.90 4.41
N ARG A 58 -5.35 -1.91 5.70
CA ARG A 58 -4.73 -1.00 6.67
C ARG A 58 -3.95 -1.81 7.69
N ALA A 59 -2.67 -1.53 7.84
CA ALA A 59 -1.80 -2.25 8.77
C ALA A 59 -0.70 -1.36 9.32
N ALA A 60 -0.25 -1.70 10.53
CA ALA A 60 0.96 -1.12 11.08
C ALA A 60 2.19 -1.58 10.29
N TRP A 61 3.20 -0.73 10.27
CA TRP A 61 4.51 -0.92 9.68
C TRP A 61 5.57 -0.68 10.75
N LYS A 62 6.35 -1.70 11.06
CA LYS A 62 7.43 -1.63 12.05
C LYS A 62 8.63 -0.87 11.49
N LEU A 63 9.06 0.15 12.22
CA LEU A 63 10.23 0.97 11.92
C LEU A 63 11.47 0.40 12.64
N PRO A 64 12.69 0.71 12.17
CA PRO A 64 13.93 0.22 12.77
C PRO A 64 14.13 0.64 14.23
N SER A 65 13.52 1.75 14.66
CA SER A 65 13.54 2.27 16.03
C SER A 65 12.64 1.50 17.02
N ASP A 66 12.06 0.37 16.60
CA ASP A 66 11.01 -0.38 17.34
C ASP A 66 9.73 0.44 17.56
N GLU A 67 9.55 1.48 16.74
CA GLU A 67 8.32 2.24 16.59
C GLU A 67 7.47 1.68 15.44
N PHE A 68 6.24 2.15 15.33
CA PHE A 68 5.30 1.76 14.30
C PHE A 68 4.73 2.99 13.63
N THR A 69 4.43 2.86 12.35
CA THR A 69 3.53 3.78 11.65
C THR A 69 2.46 3.00 10.92
N THR A 70 1.24 3.51 10.87
CA THR A 70 0.14 2.81 10.21
C THR A 70 -0.10 3.40 8.83
N MET A 71 -0.44 2.55 7.87
CA MET A 71 -0.73 2.96 6.50
C MET A 71 -1.91 2.19 5.95
N SER A 72 -2.77 2.88 5.21
CA SER A 72 -3.83 2.29 4.40
C SER A 72 -3.37 2.21 2.95
N PHE A 73 -3.65 1.08 2.32
CA PHE A 73 -3.26 0.77 0.95
C PHE A 73 -4.48 0.35 0.14
N LEU A 74 -4.66 0.96 -1.02
CA LEU A 74 -5.49 0.39 -2.07
C LEU A 74 -4.80 -0.86 -2.60
N LEU A 75 -5.51 -1.99 -2.68
CA LEU A 75 -5.00 -3.18 -3.35
C LEU A 75 -5.39 -3.12 -4.82
N ASP A 76 -4.39 -3.04 -5.69
CA ASP A 76 -4.59 -2.83 -7.11
C ASP A 76 -3.80 -3.83 -7.96
N THR A 77 -4.52 -4.77 -8.56
CA THR A 77 -3.94 -5.78 -9.46
C THR A 77 -3.54 -5.20 -10.82
N GLY A 78 -3.98 -3.99 -11.17
CA GLY A 78 -3.57 -3.28 -12.37
C GLY A 78 -2.24 -2.53 -12.20
N ALA A 79 -1.82 -2.26 -10.97
CA ALA A 79 -0.60 -1.52 -10.70
C ALA A 79 0.65 -2.44 -10.83
N PRO A 80 1.58 -2.17 -11.78
CA PRO A 80 2.64 -3.12 -12.15
C PRO A 80 3.81 -3.20 -11.16
N LYS A 81 3.95 -2.21 -10.27
CA LYS A 81 5.01 -2.15 -9.26
C LYS A 81 4.57 -2.82 -7.96
N HIS A 82 5.48 -2.95 -7.01
CA HIS A 82 5.15 -3.57 -5.72
C HIS A 82 4.36 -2.58 -4.85
N LEU A 83 4.84 -1.34 -4.79
CA LEU A 83 4.33 -0.34 -3.87
C LEU A 83 4.38 1.04 -4.50
N TYR A 84 3.30 1.79 -4.35
CA TYR A 84 3.26 3.23 -4.57
C TYR A 84 2.94 3.88 -3.23
N LEU A 85 3.73 4.87 -2.85
CA LEU A 85 3.53 5.58 -1.59
C LEU A 85 3.17 7.03 -1.83
N SER A 86 2.25 7.52 -1.00
CA SER A 86 2.03 8.94 -0.86
C SER A 86 3.30 9.62 -0.35
N GLU A 87 3.50 10.88 -0.73
CA GLU A 87 4.67 11.67 -0.32
C GLU A 87 4.79 11.72 1.21
N LYS A 88 3.66 11.84 1.92
CA LYS A 88 3.62 11.83 3.39
C LYS A 88 4.20 10.55 3.99
N CYS A 89 3.75 9.40 3.51
CA CYS A 89 4.22 8.11 4.03
C CYS A 89 5.66 7.80 3.60
N LEU A 90 6.04 8.21 2.38
CA LEU A 90 7.42 8.09 1.91
C LEU A 90 8.37 8.87 2.82
N GLN A 91 8.06 10.12 3.15
CA GLN A 91 8.88 10.95 4.05
C GLN A 91 9.02 10.34 5.45
N VAL A 92 7.98 9.67 5.98
CA VAL A 92 8.08 8.96 7.27
C VAL A 92 9.06 7.80 7.18
N LEU A 93 8.98 7.00 6.11
CA LEU A 93 9.89 5.87 5.91
C LEU A 93 11.33 6.31 5.62
N GLU A 94 11.53 7.39 4.84
CA GLU A 94 12.84 7.97 4.57
C GLU A 94 13.49 8.47 5.87
N LYS A 95 12.77 9.24 6.70
CA LYS A 95 13.26 9.71 8.00
C LYS A 95 13.63 8.58 8.96
N ALA A 96 12.90 7.47 8.89
CA ALA A 96 13.17 6.27 9.67
C ALA A 96 14.31 5.40 9.11
N GLY A 97 14.90 5.76 7.95
CA GLY A 97 15.95 4.97 7.30
C GLY A 97 15.46 3.67 6.67
N VAL A 98 14.16 3.53 6.39
CA VAL A 98 13.55 2.33 5.79
C VAL A 98 13.72 2.29 4.28
N VAL A 99 13.68 3.46 3.63
CA VAL A 99 13.85 3.59 2.17
C VAL A 99 15.33 3.54 1.81
N GLN A 100 15.67 2.63 0.91
CA GLN A 100 17.00 2.54 0.31
C GLN A 100 16.94 3.02 -1.14
N VAL A 101 17.97 3.72 -1.58
CA VAL A 101 18.09 4.22 -2.95
C VAL A 101 19.24 3.49 -3.63
N ASN A 102 18.97 2.91 -4.79
CA ASN A 102 20.02 2.50 -5.72
C ASN A 102 20.35 3.71 -6.60
N GLU A 103 21.48 4.37 -6.34
CA GLU A 103 21.88 5.60 -7.04
C GLU A 103 22.12 5.38 -8.54
N ASP A 104 22.64 4.21 -8.94
CA ASP A 104 22.96 3.90 -10.34
C ASP A 104 21.71 3.89 -11.23
N PHE A 105 20.57 3.51 -10.67
CA PHE A 105 19.30 3.39 -11.39
C PHE A 105 18.22 4.37 -10.91
N ASN A 106 18.52 5.17 -9.88
CA ASN A 106 17.57 6.03 -9.18
C ASN A 106 16.28 5.28 -8.75
N ILE A 107 16.44 4.04 -8.25
CA ILE A 107 15.33 3.20 -7.81
C ILE A 107 15.25 3.21 -6.29
N MET A 108 14.10 3.58 -5.76
CA MET A 108 13.79 3.44 -4.33
C MET A 108 13.25 2.03 -4.06
N PHE A 109 13.66 1.43 -2.95
CA PHE A 109 13.11 0.17 -2.49
C PHE A 109 13.05 0.12 -0.96
N VAL A 110 12.12 -0.70 -0.47
CA VAL A 110 11.98 -1.06 0.94
C VAL A 110 12.12 -2.57 1.08
N VAL A 111 12.46 -3.05 2.26
CA VAL A 111 12.42 -4.49 2.55
C VAL A 111 11.10 -4.80 3.24
N ILE A 112 10.31 -5.70 2.66
CA ILE A 112 9.07 -6.22 3.23
C ILE A 112 9.21 -7.73 3.32
N PHE A 113 9.09 -8.27 4.53
CA PHE A 113 9.17 -9.70 4.81
C PHE A 113 10.41 -10.38 4.21
N GLY A 114 11.58 -9.74 4.37
CA GLY A 114 12.86 -10.20 3.84
C GLY A 114 13.02 -10.06 2.31
N ARG A 115 12.08 -9.40 1.61
CA ARG A 115 12.13 -9.18 0.16
C ARG A 115 12.30 -7.71 -0.18
N LYS A 116 13.21 -7.39 -1.10
CA LYS A 116 13.33 -6.03 -1.65
C LYS A 116 12.13 -5.74 -2.57
N CYS A 117 11.37 -4.71 -2.22
CA CYS A 117 10.20 -4.26 -2.95
C CYS A 117 10.46 -2.84 -3.48
N PRO A 118 10.59 -2.66 -4.80
CA PRO A 118 10.63 -1.35 -5.43
C PRO A 118 9.42 -0.49 -5.05
N VAL A 119 9.70 0.77 -4.74
CA VAL A 119 8.71 1.79 -4.36
C VAL A 119 8.75 2.92 -5.37
N GLU A 120 7.57 3.36 -5.80
CA GLU A 120 7.41 4.59 -6.57
C GLU A 120 6.56 5.59 -5.80
N ARG A 121 6.69 6.88 -6.15
CA ARG A 121 5.75 7.89 -5.66
C ARG A 121 4.41 7.67 -6.34
N THR A 122 3.31 7.81 -5.60
CA THR A 122 1.99 7.72 -6.21
C THR A 122 1.79 8.88 -7.21
N PRO A 123 1.35 8.62 -8.46
CA PRO A 123 1.18 9.64 -9.48
C PRO A 123 0.23 10.79 -9.09
N SER A 124 0.41 11.96 -9.70
CA SER A 124 -0.13 13.25 -9.26
C SER A 124 -1.68 13.41 -9.17
N PRO A 125 -2.57 12.63 -9.83
CA PRO A 125 -3.98 12.71 -9.46
C PRO A 125 -4.31 11.96 -8.15
N HIS A 126 -3.42 11.10 -7.65
CA HIS A 126 -3.65 10.21 -6.49
C HIS A 126 -2.56 10.32 -5.43
N SER A 127 -1.82 11.42 -5.40
CA SER A 127 -0.63 11.62 -4.55
C SER A 127 -0.83 11.34 -3.06
N GLN A 128 -2.09 11.29 -2.61
CA GLN A 128 -2.47 11.01 -1.23
C GLN A 128 -2.65 9.51 -0.93
N ALA A 129 -2.91 8.66 -1.91
CA ALA A 129 -3.13 7.23 -1.68
C ALA A 129 -1.81 6.45 -1.65
N ASN A 130 -1.75 5.41 -0.83
CA ASN A 130 -0.77 4.34 -0.99
C ASN A 130 -1.42 3.18 -1.76
N ILE A 131 -0.66 2.51 -2.62
CA ILE A 131 -1.16 1.41 -3.46
C ILE A 131 -0.22 0.22 -3.33
N MET A 132 -0.77 -0.95 -2.97
CA MET A 132 -0.07 -2.22 -3.11
C MET A 132 -0.40 -2.81 -4.48
N GLY A 133 0.61 -2.89 -5.34
CA GLY A 133 0.46 -3.40 -6.68
C GLY A 133 0.61 -4.92 -6.78
N LEU A 134 0.30 -5.45 -7.96
CA LEU A 134 0.12 -6.88 -8.22
C LEU A 134 1.26 -7.75 -7.67
N LYS A 135 2.52 -7.32 -7.86
CA LYS A 135 3.68 -8.11 -7.44
C LYS A 135 3.74 -8.32 -5.93
N LEU A 136 3.39 -7.31 -5.14
CA LEU A 136 3.34 -7.43 -3.69
C LEU A 136 2.10 -8.21 -3.25
N LEU A 137 0.95 -8.01 -3.90
CA LEU A 137 -0.27 -8.79 -3.63
C LEU A 137 -0.05 -10.29 -3.83
N MET A 138 0.66 -10.68 -4.90
CA MET A 138 1.05 -12.07 -5.15
C MET A 138 2.02 -12.59 -4.10
N LEU A 139 2.99 -11.76 -3.67
CA LEU A 139 3.94 -12.12 -2.61
C LEU A 139 3.20 -12.40 -1.28
N LEU A 140 2.21 -11.59 -0.94
CA LEU A 140 1.36 -11.78 0.25
C LEU A 140 0.32 -12.90 0.09
N GLY A 141 0.05 -13.28 -1.16
CA GLY A 141 -0.94 -14.28 -1.56
C GLY A 141 -2.35 -13.82 -1.24
N LEU A 142 -2.78 -12.72 -1.88
CA LEU A 142 -4.15 -12.22 -1.84
C LEU A 142 -5.15 -13.32 -2.22
N GLN A 143 -6.16 -13.51 -1.38
CA GLN A 143 -7.31 -14.39 -1.60
C GLN A 143 -8.58 -13.58 -1.51
N LEU A 144 -9.51 -13.81 -2.43
CA LEU A 144 -10.84 -13.18 -2.43
C LEU A 144 -11.87 -14.17 -1.84
N SER A 145 -12.90 -13.62 -1.23
CA SER A 145 -14.00 -14.35 -0.58
C SER A 145 -15.32 -13.65 -0.89
N GLU A 146 -16.41 -14.40 -0.95
CA GLU A 146 -17.77 -13.85 -1.06
C GLU A 146 -18.31 -13.36 0.29
N GLU A 147 -17.77 -13.91 1.39
CA GLU A 147 -18.15 -13.54 2.75
C GLU A 147 -17.09 -12.65 3.40
N GLU A 148 -17.50 -11.88 4.40
CA GLU A 148 -16.61 -11.04 5.20
C GLU A 148 -15.40 -11.83 5.71
N PRO A 149 -14.17 -11.28 5.60
CA PRO A 149 -13.83 -9.90 5.24
C PRO A 149 -13.69 -9.62 3.72
N TYR A 150 -14.23 -10.47 2.84
CA TYR A 150 -14.17 -10.42 1.37
C TYR A 150 -12.78 -10.60 0.73
N PHE A 151 -11.72 -10.43 1.51
CA PHE A 151 -10.38 -10.78 1.08
C PHE A 151 -9.46 -11.02 2.27
N SER A 152 -8.39 -11.78 2.06
CA SER A 152 -7.35 -12.00 3.04
C SER A 152 -6.01 -12.27 2.38
N PHE A 153 -4.95 -12.39 3.18
CA PHE A 153 -3.66 -12.90 2.72
C PHE A 153 -3.43 -14.33 3.25
N THR A 154 -2.88 -15.19 2.40
CA THR A 154 -2.39 -16.53 2.81
C THR A 154 -1.30 -16.40 3.86
N LYS A 155 -0.39 -15.44 3.69
CA LYS A 155 0.63 -15.08 4.68
C LYS A 155 -0.02 -14.37 5.86
N LYS A 156 0.24 -14.86 7.07
CA LYS A 156 -0.25 -14.27 8.32
C LYS A 156 0.85 -13.42 8.94
N PHE A 157 0.50 -12.18 9.28
CA PHE A 157 1.39 -11.20 9.88
C PHE A 157 0.55 -10.15 10.60
N ASP A 158 1.03 -9.65 11.73
CA ASP A 158 0.34 -8.61 12.50
C ASP A 158 0.68 -7.19 12.03
N PHE A 159 1.85 -7.03 11.39
CA PHE A 159 2.34 -5.77 10.87
C PHE A 159 3.34 -6.02 9.73
N ILE A 160 3.54 -5.01 8.90
CA ILE A 160 4.56 -5.01 7.86
C ILE A 160 5.92 -4.76 8.51
N THR A 161 6.92 -5.56 8.16
CA THR A 161 8.29 -5.41 8.68
C THR A 161 9.32 -5.83 7.64
N ALA A 162 10.59 -5.46 7.87
CA ALA A 162 11.72 -5.92 7.08
C ALA A 162 12.09 -7.38 7.39
N GLU A 163 11.80 -7.88 8.60
CA GLU A 163 12.12 -9.26 8.99
C GLU A 163 11.35 -10.28 8.16
N ALA A 164 12.00 -11.39 7.77
CA ALA A 164 11.32 -12.47 7.06
C ALA A 164 10.19 -13.07 7.92
N LEU A 165 9.10 -13.46 7.27
CA LEU A 165 8.06 -14.26 7.92
C LEU A 165 8.65 -15.63 8.28
N ALA A 166 8.40 -16.06 9.51
CA ALA A 166 8.77 -17.38 10.02
C ALA A 166 8.05 -18.51 9.28
#